data_AF-A0A1G8EL71-F1
#
_entry.id   AF-A0A1G8EL71-F1
#
_cell.length_a   1.000
_cell.length_b   1.000
_cell.length_c   1.000
_cell.angle_alpha   90.00
_cell.angle_beta   90.00
_cell.angle_gamma   90.00
#
_symmetry.space_group_name_H-M   'P 1'
#
loop_
_entity.id
_entity.type
_entity.pdbx_description
1 polymer ?
#
loop_
_entity_poly.entity_id
_entity_poly.type
_entity_poly.pdbx_seq_one_letter_code
_entity_poly.pdbx_strand_id
1 'polypeptide(L)'
;MPSLRSIAVTVFEDKEGAFRWRLVELGEEGWQVLGQQARSMKTYKAAMAGGLVELQQMIEDLDVGPREDESEPEPELEEAKKKSGAAFGFGFGLPKIG
;
A
#
# COMPACT_ATOMS: atom_id res chain seq x y z
N MET A 1 -15.13 8.29 14.94
CA MET A 1 -14.23 7.11 14.88
C MET A 1 -14.47 6.50 13.52
N PRO A 2 -13.44 6.46 12.67
CA PRO A 2 -13.60 5.93 11.33
C PRO A 2 -14.00 4.45 11.34
N SER A 3 -14.83 4.07 10.38
CA SER A 3 -15.29 2.69 10.23
C SER A 3 -14.12 1.77 9.87
N LEU A 4 -14.20 0.50 10.28
CA LEU A 4 -13.23 -0.51 9.86
C LEU A 4 -13.48 -0.90 8.41
N ARG A 5 -12.43 -0.88 7.61
CA ARG A 5 -12.44 -1.42 6.25
C ARG A 5 -12.36 -2.94 6.30
N SER A 6 -13.22 -3.61 5.55
CA SER A 6 -13.28 -5.08 5.49
C SER A 6 -12.40 -5.60 4.37
N ILE A 7 -11.09 -5.65 4.60
CA ILE A 7 -10.09 -6.10 3.62
C ILE A 7 -9.66 -7.55 3.89
N ALA A 8 -9.61 -8.38 2.85
CA ALA A 8 -9.13 -9.75 2.91
C ALA A 8 -7.98 -10.00 1.93
N VAL A 9 -6.99 -10.78 2.38
CA VAL A 9 -5.97 -11.38 1.51
C VAL A 9 -6.51 -12.72 1.03
N THR A 10 -6.54 -12.90 -0.29
CA THR A 10 -6.87 -14.18 -0.92
C THR A 10 -5.68 -14.66 -1.74
N VAL A 11 -5.51 -15.99 -1.83
CA VAL A 11 -4.52 -16.61 -2.71
C VAL A 11 -5.24 -17.54 -3.66
N PHE A 12 -4.93 -17.41 -4.95
CA PHE A 12 -5.49 -18.22 -6.01
C PHE A 12 -4.37 -18.75 -6.91
N GLU A 13 -4.69 -19.81 -7.65
CA GLU A 13 -3.77 -20.45 -8.59
C GLU A 13 -4.18 -20.04 -10.02
N ASP A 14 -3.32 -19.27 -10.69
CA ASP A 14 -3.58 -18.73 -12.04
C ASP A 14 -3.34 -19.81 -13.12
N LYS A 15 -2.33 -20.65 -12.87
CA LYS A 15 -1.98 -21.86 -13.62
C LYS A 15 -1.45 -22.88 -12.64
N GLU A 16 -1.41 -24.15 -13.03
CA GLU A 16 -0.84 -25.22 -12.19
C GLU A 16 0.56 -24.85 -11.66
N GLY A 17 0.70 -24.86 -10.34
CA GLY A 17 1.91 -24.48 -9.61
C GLY A 17 2.23 -22.98 -9.56
N ALA A 18 1.34 -22.11 -10.05
CA ALA A 18 1.54 -20.67 -10.17
C ALA A 18 0.51 -19.88 -9.35
N PHE A 19 0.91 -19.51 -8.13
CA PHE A 19 0.05 -18.87 -7.13
C PHE A 19 0.19 -17.34 -7.15
N ARG A 20 -0.90 -16.63 -6.92
CA ARG A 20 -0.92 -15.17 -6.79
C ARG A 20 -1.79 -14.78 -5.62
N TRP A 21 -1.41 -13.72 -4.92
CA TRP A 21 -2.29 -13.08 -3.95
C TRP A 21 -3.11 -11.96 -4.59
N ARG A 22 -4.28 -11.69 -4.01
CA ARG A 22 -5.12 -10.53 -4.28
C ARG A 22 -5.71 -9.98 -2.98
N LEU A 23 -5.68 -8.67 -2.83
CA LEU A 23 -6.40 -7.94 -1.80
C LEU A 23 -7.79 -7.58 -2.33
N VAL A 24 -8.81 -7.91 -1.55
CA VAL A 24 -10.20 -7.58 -1.85
C VAL A 24 -10.82 -6.86 -0.66
N GLU A 25 -11.69 -5.89 -0.93
CA GLU A 25 -12.46 -5.16 0.07
C GLU A 25 -13.94 -5.43 -0.12
N LEU A 26 -14.66 -5.60 0.99
CA LEU A 26 -16.11 -5.71 0.97
C LEU A 26 -16.72 -4.29 1.00
N GLY A 27 -17.27 -3.88 -0.14
CA GLY A 27 -18.09 -2.67 -0.25
C GLY A 27 -19.59 -2.98 -0.36
N GLU A 28 -20.38 -1.96 -0.71
CA GLU A 28 -21.84 -2.07 -0.83
C GLU A 28 -22.29 -3.07 -1.91
N GLU A 29 -21.58 -3.10 -3.04
CA GLU A 29 -21.86 -3.99 -4.17
C GLU A 29 -21.17 -5.36 -4.05
N GLY A 30 -20.50 -5.63 -2.92
CA GLY A 30 -19.77 -6.86 -2.65
C GLY A 30 -18.25 -6.70 -2.72
N TRP A 31 -17.56 -7.78 -3.07
CA TRP A 31 -16.09 -7.84 -3.05
C TRP A 31 -15.48 -7.15 -4.27
N GLN A 32 -14.68 -6.12 -4.03
CA GLN A 32 -13.92 -5.36 -5.03
C GLN A 32 -12.42 -5.55 -4.87
N VAL A 33 -11.67 -5.50 -5.98
CA VAL A 33 -10.23 -5.76 -5.99
C VAL A 33 -9.46 -4.47 -5.70
N LEU A 34 -8.65 -4.49 -4.65
CA LEU A 34 -7.77 -3.37 -4.29
C LEU A 34 -6.39 -3.49 -4.93
N GLY A 35 -5.86 -4.72 -4.97
CA GLY A 35 -4.52 -4.97 -5.45
C GLY A 35 -4.30 -6.43 -5.76
N GLN A 36 -3.40 -6.71 -6.69
CA GLN A 36 -3.05 -8.07 -7.06
C GLN A 36 -1.56 -8.17 -7.38
N GLN A 37 -0.97 -9.29 -6.95
CA GLN A 37 0.41 -9.60 -7.26
C GLN A 37 0.65 -9.66 -8.78
N ALA A 38 1.57 -8.87 -9.33
CA ALA A 38 1.81 -8.83 -10.77
C ALA A 38 2.37 -10.15 -11.36
N ARG A 39 3.27 -10.81 -10.62
CA ARG A 39 3.92 -12.07 -11.04
C ARG A 39 3.54 -13.22 -10.10
N SER A 40 3.33 -14.40 -10.67
CA SER A 40 3.05 -15.60 -9.88
C SER A 40 4.25 -16.09 -9.08
N MET A 41 3.96 -16.64 -7.91
CA MET A 41 4.88 -17.35 -7.03
C MET A 41 4.75 -18.86 -7.23
N LYS A 42 5.84 -19.59 -6.98
CA LYS A 42 5.88 -21.06 -7.13
C LYS A 42 5.15 -21.82 -6.02
N THR A 43 4.78 -21.14 -4.93
CA THR A 43 4.14 -21.78 -3.78
C THR A 43 3.04 -20.90 -3.21
N TYR A 44 1.98 -21.53 -2.71
CA TYR A 44 0.91 -20.88 -1.99
C TYR A 44 1.43 -20.08 -0.79
N LYS A 45 2.38 -20.66 -0.02
CA LYS A 45 3.00 -20.00 1.14
C LYS A 45 3.67 -18.68 0.77
N ALA A 46 4.41 -18.65 -0.34
CA ALA A 46 5.09 -17.43 -0.79
C ALA A 46 4.10 -16.36 -1.24
N ALA A 47 3.03 -16.74 -1.94
CA ALA A 47 1.95 -15.82 -2.31
C ALA A 47 1.24 -15.27 -1.07
N MET A 48 0.85 -16.12 -0.11
CA MET A 48 0.19 -15.71 1.13
C MET A 48 1.05 -14.73 1.94
N ALA A 49 2.33 -15.04 2.13
CA ALA A 49 3.25 -14.16 2.84
C ALA A 49 3.38 -12.79 2.15
N GLY A 50 3.48 -12.77 0.81
CA GLY A 50 3.50 -11.53 0.04
C GLY A 50 2.24 -10.70 0.19
N GLY A 51 1.07 -11.34 0.17
CA GLY A 51 -0.21 -10.64 0.34
C GLY A 51 -0.40 -10.06 1.75
N LEU A 52 0.08 -10.74 2.79
CA LEU A 52 0.06 -10.22 4.15
C LEU A 52 0.97 -9.00 4.32
N VAL A 53 2.15 -9.00 3.70
CA VAL A 53 3.05 -7.84 3.71
C VAL A 53 2.38 -6.65 3.01
N GLU A 54 1.74 -6.88 1.86
CA GLU A 54 1.02 -5.81 1.16
C GLU A 54 -0.13 -5.24 2.01
N LEU A 55 -0.92 -6.11 2.64
CA LEU A 55 -2.00 -5.65 3.54
C LEU A 55 -1.45 -4.79 4.68
N GLN A 56 -0.33 -5.18 5.28
CA GLN A 56 0.29 -4.40 6.35
C GLN A 56 0.74 -3.02 5.89
N GLN A 57 1.23 -2.88 4.65
CA GLN A 57 1.65 -1.59 4.10
C GLN A 57 0.48 -0.62 3.86
N MET A 58 -0.75 -1.14 3.76
CA MET A 58 -1.97 -0.31 3.64
C MET A 58 -2.50 0.19 4.98
N ILE A 59 -1.96 -0.30 6.09
CA ILE A 59 -2.46 0.00 7.43
C ILE A 59 -1.44 0.90 8.13
N GLU A 60 -1.83 2.15 8.40
CA GLU A 60 -0.97 3.11 9.11
C GLU A 60 -0.69 2.70 10.55
N ASP A 61 -1.71 2.18 11.25
CA ASP A 61 -1.62 1.68 12.62
C ASP A 61 -2.15 0.24 12.70
N LEU A 62 -1.21 -0.71 12.83
CA LEU A 62 -1.51 -2.15 12.88
C LEU A 62 -2.26 -2.57 14.16
N ASP A 63 -2.19 -1.79 15.24
CA ASP A 63 -2.94 -2.09 16.47
C ASP A 63 -4.43 -1.75 16.32
N VAL A 64 -4.76 -0.85 15.39
CA VAL A 64 -6.13 -0.35 15.17
C VAL A 64 -6.79 -0.93 13.90
N GLY A 65 -5.98 -1.35 12.92
CA GLY A 65 -6.41 -1.95 11.65
C GLY A 65 -6.76 -0.93 10.56
N PRO A 66 -7.17 -1.40 9.37
CA PRO A 66 -7.47 -0.52 8.24
C PRO A 66 -8.76 0.25 8.49
N ARG A 67 -8.68 1.59 8.47
CA ARG A 67 -9.81 2.49 8.70
C ARG A 67 -10.16 3.24 7.43
N GLU A 68 -11.42 3.63 7.30
CA GLU A 68 -11.81 4.65 6.34
C GLU A 68 -11.12 5.95 6.74
N ASP A 69 -10.56 6.69 5.79
CA ASP A 69 -10.09 8.04 6.08
C ASP A 69 -11.33 8.85 6.49
N GLU A 70 -11.37 9.27 7.76
CA GLU A 70 -12.32 10.31 8.19
C GLU A 70 -11.88 11.54 7.40
N SER A 71 -12.50 11.79 6.24
CA SER A 71 -12.21 12.95 5.39
C SER A 71 -11.99 14.16 6.28
N GLU A 72 -10.74 14.56 6.49
CA GLU A 72 -10.45 15.81 7.16
C GLU A 72 -11.17 16.86 6.32
N PRO A 73 -11.98 17.76 6.91
CA PRO A 73 -12.57 18.84 6.13
C PRO A 73 -11.42 19.53 5.40
N GLU A 74 -11.50 19.57 4.06
CA GLU A 74 -10.50 20.21 3.22
C GLU A 74 -10.14 21.56 3.86
N PRO A 75 -8.89 21.81 4.27
CA PRO A 75 -8.53 23.14 4.71
C PRO A 75 -8.76 24.05 3.51
N GLU A 76 -9.69 25.00 3.65
CA GLU A 76 -9.91 26.09 2.70
C GLU A 76 -8.52 26.62 2.31
N LEU A 77 -8.16 26.41 1.04
CA LEU A 77 -6.87 26.81 0.47
C LEU A 77 -6.82 28.34 0.43
N GLU A 78 -6.46 28.97 1.55
CA GLU A 78 -5.93 30.32 1.58
C GLU A 78 -4.56 30.30 0.89
N GLU A 79 -4.52 30.90 -0.29
CA GLU A 79 -3.32 31.13 -1.08
C GLU A 79 -2.22 31.82 -0.27
N ALA A 80 -1.08 31.17 -0.05
CA ALA A 80 0.15 31.89 0.27
C ALA A 80 1.45 31.16 -0.13
N LYS A 81 1.94 31.56 -1.31
CA LYS A 81 3.35 31.84 -1.64
C LYS A 81 4.37 30.67 -1.63
N LYS A 82 4.74 30.31 -2.85
CA LYS A 82 6.09 29.91 -3.29
C LYS A 82 7.21 30.40 -2.34
N LYS A 83 7.97 29.46 -1.79
CA LYS A 83 9.44 29.59 -1.70
C LYS A 83 10.11 28.27 -2.01
N SER A 84 10.96 28.33 -3.04
CA SER A 84 11.97 27.35 -3.38
C SER A 84 12.90 27.07 -2.20
N GLY A 85 13.29 25.81 -2.02
CA GLY A 85 14.37 25.44 -1.11
C GLY A 85 14.73 23.97 -1.30
N ALA A 86 15.56 23.69 -2.29
CA ALA A 86 16.12 22.37 -2.53
C ALA A 86 16.95 21.89 -1.33
N ALA A 87 16.73 20.64 -0.93
CA ALA A 87 17.67 19.87 -0.12
C ALA A 87 17.54 18.36 -0.44
N PHE A 88 17.73 18.01 -1.71
CA PHE A 88 18.15 16.67 -2.10
C PHE A 88 19.69 16.65 -2.06
N GLY A 89 20.27 16.01 -1.05
CA GLY A 89 21.71 15.89 -0.85
C GLY A 89 22.12 14.44 -0.61
N PHE A 90 22.11 13.63 -1.66
CA PHE A 90 22.83 12.36 -1.67
C PHE A 90 24.34 12.66 -1.64
N GLY A 91 25.00 12.34 -0.53
CA GLY A 91 26.42 12.63 -0.25
C GLY A 91 27.40 11.81 -1.10
N PHE A 92 27.51 12.15 -2.38
CA PHE A 92 28.53 11.61 -3.29
C PHE A 92 29.90 12.20 -2.92
N GLY A 93 30.80 11.34 -2.43
CA GLY A 93 32.20 11.67 -2.20
C GLY A 93 32.92 12.01 -3.51
N LEU A 94 33.46 13.22 -3.61
CA LEU A 94 34.38 13.63 -4.67
C LEU A 94 35.82 13.30 -4.25
N PRO A 95 36.64 12.68 -5.11
CA PRO A 95 38.07 12.50 -4.84
C PRO A 95 38.82 13.85 -4.97
N LYS A 96 39.74 14.10 -4.03
CA LYS A 96 40.71 15.20 -4.12
C LYS A 96 41.75 14.84 -5.19
N ILE A 97 41.86 15.67 -6.22
CA ILE A 97 43.08 15.76 -7.04
C ILE A 97 43.94 16.87 -6.40
N GLY A 98 45.21 16.58 -6.14
CA GLY A 98 46.15 17.49 -5.49
C GLY A 98 47.22 16.73 -4.73
#